data_AF-A0A5M9JMJ2-F1
#
_entry.id   AF-A0A5M9JMJ2-F1
#
_cell.length_a   1.000
_cell.length_b   1.000
_cell.length_c   1.000
_cell.angle_alpha   90.00
_cell.angle_beta   90.00
_cell.angle_gamma   90.00
#
_symmetry.space_group_name_H-M   'P 1'
#
loop_
_entity.id
_entity.type
_entity.pdbx_description
1 polymer ?
#
loop_
_entity_poly.entity_id
_entity_poly.type
_entity_poly.pdbx_seq_one_letter_code
_entity_poly.pdbx_strand_id
1 'polypeptide(L)'
;MIQLSTSPPPQNSSPETTSESKTPASGSSVQISNDEVKLHPDATPTPGPDVPAVTCPSYDEIQFKKGEPLSEGHRKFPYSRPSPECRTFNLPSLEKLIVQMKTIIKDPDLFRLFENSYPNTLDTTIKWRGYANKIDPVTKNETATDEELTFVITGDIDAMWLRDSASQIYSYLPLLEASDNRDSLASLWRGLINLHARYIIISPYCHSFQPPPESGLQIQHNGAYSQNKPIPPYDPKKVFDCKWELDSLASFLQVSSAYYQTHK
;
A
#
# COMPACT_ATOMS: atom_id res chain seq x y z
N MET A 1 -25.60 -23.25 28.75
CA MET A 1 -26.18 -24.21 27.78
C MET A 1 -26.54 -23.43 26.54
N ILE A 2 -25.75 -23.54 25.48
CA ILE A 2 -25.95 -22.83 24.21
C ILE A 2 -26.20 -23.92 23.16
N GLN A 3 -27.42 -23.97 22.62
CA GLN A 3 -27.82 -24.91 21.58
C GLN A 3 -27.31 -24.42 20.22
N LEU A 4 -26.48 -25.24 19.58
CA LEU A 4 -26.08 -25.10 18.18
C LEU A 4 -27.14 -25.77 17.31
N SER A 5 -27.79 -24.99 16.44
CA SER A 5 -28.70 -25.46 15.40
C SER A 5 -27.93 -25.62 14.09
N THR A 6 -27.75 -26.86 13.64
CA THR A 6 -27.13 -27.21 12.35
C THR A 6 -28.18 -27.23 11.24
N SER A 7 -27.91 -26.55 10.12
CA SER A 7 -28.72 -26.64 8.89
C SER A 7 -28.03 -27.56 7.87
N PRO A 8 -28.77 -28.38 7.10
CA PRO A 8 -28.19 -29.30 6.11
C PRO A 8 -27.91 -28.60 4.74
N PRO A 9 -27.04 -29.19 3.89
CA PRO A 9 -26.60 -28.57 2.64
C PRO A 9 -27.60 -28.77 1.49
N PRO A 10 -27.60 -27.91 0.45
CA PRO A 10 -28.49 -28.03 -0.70
C PRO A 10 -28.02 -29.10 -1.69
N GLN A 11 -29.00 -29.83 -2.26
CA GLN A 11 -28.81 -30.86 -3.28
C GLN A 11 -28.78 -30.26 -4.71
N ASN A 12 -27.93 -30.84 -5.54
CA ASN A 12 -27.82 -30.64 -6.98
C ASN A 12 -29.13 -30.96 -7.73
N SER A 13 -29.52 -30.11 -8.68
CA SER A 13 -30.38 -30.51 -9.79
C SER A 13 -30.07 -29.73 -11.07
N SER A 14 -29.71 -30.48 -12.10
CA SER A 14 -29.83 -30.25 -13.55
C SER A 14 -30.15 -31.64 -14.12
N PRO A 15 -31.00 -31.82 -15.16
CA PRO A 15 -30.82 -31.17 -16.47
C PRO A 15 -32.13 -30.87 -17.23
N GLU A 16 -32.08 -30.04 -18.28
CA GLU A 16 -32.89 -30.32 -19.48
C GLU A 16 -32.35 -29.63 -20.73
N THR A 17 -32.41 -30.37 -21.82
CA THR A 17 -31.83 -30.14 -23.14
C THR A 17 -32.98 -30.02 -24.13
N THR A 18 -32.96 -29.04 -25.03
CA THR A 18 -33.70 -29.13 -26.31
C THR A 18 -32.93 -28.42 -27.43
N SER A 19 -32.62 -29.20 -28.47
CA SER A 19 -32.32 -28.84 -29.86
C SER A 19 -33.57 -28.25 -30.56
N GLU A 20 -33.62 -27.61 -31.75
CA GLU A 20 -32.82 -27.70 -32.97
C GLU A 20 -33.29 -26.64 -34.03
N SER A 21 -32.38 -26.25 -34.94
CA SER A 21 -32.55 -26.04 -36.41
C SER A 21 -33.24 -24.80 -37.08
N LYS A 22 -32.44 -24.17 -37.97
CA LYS A 22 -32.69 -23.79 -39.40
C LYS A 22 -33.05 -22.34 -39.84
N THR A 23 -32.09 -21.75 -40.56
CA THR A 23 -32.10 -20.72 -41.63
C THR A 23 -32.84 -21.20 -42.91
N PRO A 24 -33.19 -20.36 -43.95
CA PRO A 24 -32.23 -19.57 -44.78
C PRO A 24 -32.71 -18.23 -45.44
N ALA A 25 -31.71 -17.50 -45.98
CA ALA A 25 -31.69 -16.59 -47.17
C ALA A 25 -32.53 -15.29 -47.19
N SER A 26 -32.21 -14.17 -47.86
CA SER A 26 -31.06 -13.55 -48.55
C SER A 26 -31.42 -12.05 -48.72
N GLY A 27 -30.54 -11.07 -48.55
CA GLY A 27 -29.80 -10.45 -49.65
C GLY A 27 -29.99 -8.92 -49.71
N SER A 28 -28.89 -8.16 -49.66
CA SER A 28 -28.56 -7.05 -50.58
C SER A 28 -27.29 -6.33 -50.12
N SER A 29 -26.37 -6.23 -51.07
CA SER A 29 -25.00 -5.73 -51.00
C SER A 29 -24.91 -4.20 -51.12
N VAL A 30 -24.03 -3.58 -50.34
CA VAL A 30 -23.48 -2.25 -50.62
C VAL A 30 -21.95 -2.35 -50.58
N GLN A 31 -21.34 -2.02 -51.71
CA GLN A 31 -19.89 -1.97 -51.93
C GLN A 31 -19.31 -0.74 -51.24
N ILE A 32 -18.20 -0.91 -50.51
CA ILE A 32 -17.33 0.20 -50.08
C ILE A 32 -16.02 0.05 -50.84
N SER A 33 -15.67 1.09 -51.59
CA SER A 33 -14.47 1.22 -52.42
C SER A 33 -13.22 1.43 -51.56
N ASN A 34 -12.14 0.74 -51.96
CA ASN A 34 -10.79 0.99 -51.47
C ASN A 34 -10.25 2.26 -52.14
N ASP A 35 -10.00 3.30 -51.34
CA ASP A 35 -9.10 4.41 -51.73
C ASP A 35 -7.91 4.44 -50.76
N GLU A 36 -6.73 4.18 -51.32
CA GLU A 36 -5.43 4.31 -50.66
C GLU A 36 -5.18 5.77 -50.25
N VAL A 37 -5.08 6.03 -48.94
CA VAL A 37 -4.48 7.26 -48.43
C VAL A 37 -3.01 6.98 -48.13
N LYS A 38 -2.14 7.51 -48.98
CA LYS A 38 -0.68 7.53 -48.82
C LYS A 38 -0.28 8.09 -47.45
N LEU A 39 0.42 7.28 -46.66
CA LEU A 39 1.16 7.73 -45.47
C LEU A 39 2.28 8.69 -45.89
N HIS A 40 2.27 9.92 -45.36
CA HIS A 40 3.45 10.77 -45.33
C HIS A 40 4.38 10.31 -44.19
N PRO A 41 5.70 10.21 -44.41
CA PRO A 41 6.63 9.74 -43.40
C PRO A 41 7.04 10.86 -42.45
N ASP A 42 7.14 10.49 -41.18
CA ASP A 42 8.05 11.04 -40.16
C ASP A 42 7.80 12.48 -39.68
N ALA A 43 6.91 12.61 -38.68
CA ALA A 43 7.09 13.61 -37.64
C ALA A 43 7.58 12.88 -36.39
N THR A 44 8.90 12.76 -36.27
CA THR A 44 9.56 12.26 -35.08
C THR A 44 9.12 13.12 -33.89
N PRO A 45 8.57 12.53 -32.79
CA PRO A 45 8.25 13.31 -31.61
C PRO A 45 9.57 13.86 -31.07
N THR A 46 9.68 15.17 -31.00
CA THR A 46 10.83 15.85 -30.41
C THR A 46 11.01 15.30 -28.99
N PRO A 47 12.19 14.77 -28.62
CA PRO A 47 12.44 14.34 -27.26
C PRO A 47 12.18 15.54 -26.35
N GLY A 48 11.22 15.41 -25.43
CA GLY A 48 11.12 16.33 -24.31
C GLY A 48 12.48 16.37 -23.61
N PRO A 49 12.84 17.49 -22.96
CA PRO A 49 14.12 17.58 -22.28
C PRO A 49 14.29 16.38 -21.35
N ASP A 50 15.41 15.66 -21.49
CA ASP A 50 15.81 14.57 -20.61
C ASP A 50 15.89 15.14 -19.19
N VAL A 51 14.80 15.03 -18.44
CA VAL A 51 14.80 15.32 -17.00
C VAL A 51 15.62 14.21 -16.37
N PRO A 52 16.78 14.50 -15.77
CA PRO A 52 17.56 13.47 -15.10
C PRO A 52 16.67 12.77 -14.07
N ALA A 53 16.69 11.44 -14.07
CA ALA A 53 15.99 10.67 -13.05
C ALA A 53 16.44 11.17 -11.66
N VAL A 54 15.49 11.56 -10.82
CA VAL A 54 15.78 12.01 -9.46
C VAL A 54 16.26 10.82 -8.66
N THR A 55 17.52 10.86 -8.20
CA THR A 55 18.05 9.88 -7.26
C THR A 55 17.68 10.30 -5.85
N CYS A 56 16.82 9.52 -5.19
CA CYS A 56 16.38 9.78 -3.82
C CYS A 56 17.27 9.08 -2.79
N PRO A 57 17.61 9.74 -1.66
CA PRO A 57 18.40 9.13 -0.60
C PRO A 57 17.63 8.03 0.11
N SER A 58 18.33 7.05 0.66
CA SER A 58 17.76 6.01 1.51
C SER A 58 17.30 6.58 2.86
N TYR A 59 16.46 5.82 3.58
CA TYR A 59 16.03 6.18 4.93
C TYR A 59 17.23 6.48 5.85
N ASP A 60 18.22 5.58 5.87
CA ASP A 60 19.42 5.73 6.69
C ASP A 60 20.24 6.97 6.30
N GLU A 61 20.43 7.21 5.01
CA GLU A 61 21.14 8.40 4.52
C GLU A 61 20.47 9.69 5.00
N ILE A 62 19.14 9.73 5.03
CA ILE A 62 18.38 10.86 5.57
C ILE A 62 18.60 10.98 7.08
N GLN A 63 18.51 9.88 7.84
CA GLN A 63 18.61 9.91 9.30
C GLN A 63 20.02 10.26 9.80
N PHE A 64 21.07 9.84 9.09
CA PHE A 64 22.47 10.14 9.45
C PHE A 64 22.94 11.52 8.97
N LYS A 65 22.20 12.17 8.08
CA LYS A 65 22.56 13.50 7.56
C LYS A 65 22.08 14.60 8.51
N LYS A 66 22.99 15.53 8.82
CA LYS A 66 22.62 16.83 9.42
C LYS A 66 22.15 17.77 8.30
N GLY A 67 20.86 17.71 8.00
CA GLY A 67 20.27 18.55 6.97
C GLY A 67 20.16 20.01 7.40
N GLU A 68 20.54 20.90 6.50
CA GLU A 68 20.28 22.34 6.59
C GLU A 68 18.91 22.69 5.98
N PRO A 69 18.25 23.78 6.38
CA PRO A 69 18.67 24.71 7.43
C PRO A 69 18.45 24.15 8.85
N LEU A 70 19.33 24.45 9.80
CA LEU A 70 19.07 24.21 11.22
C LEU A 70 17.89 25.06 11.73
N SER A 71 17.21 24.60 12.78
CA SER A 71 16.17 25.38 13.47
C SER A 71 16.75 26.67 14.08
N GLU A 72 15.88 27.66 14.28
CA GLU A 72 16.31 28.97 14.80
C GLU A 72 16.55 28.97 16.31
N GLY A 73 16.07 27.95 17.04
CA GLY A 73 16.18 27.85 18.49
C GLY A 73 17.59 27.57 19.01
N HIS A 74 17.70 27.34 20.31
CA HIS A 74 18.98 27.14 20.98
C HIS A 74 19.62 25.79 20.63
N ARG A 75 18.81 24.75 20.37
CA ARG A 75 19.27 23.39 20.09
C ARG A 75 19.73 23.19 18.65
N LYS A 76 19.32 24.05 17.71
CA LYS A 76 19.74 24.01 16.30
C LYS A 76 19.51 22.63 15.67
N PHE A 77 18.31 22.08 15.82
CA PHE A 77 17.95 20.79 15.23
C PHE A 77 17.97 20.83 13.70
N PRO A 78 18.52 19.79 13.05
CA PRO A 78 18.59 19.71 11.59
C PRO A 78 17.21 19.54 10.97
N TYR A 79 17.10 19.84 9.68
CA TYR A 79 15.97 19.42 8.86
C TYR A 79 16.18 18.00 8.35
N SER A 80 15.21 17.13 8.58
CA SER A 80 15.36 15.68 8.32
C SER A 80 14.29 15.10 7.40
N ARG A 81 13.49 15.94 6.73
CA ARG A 81 12.55 15.47 5.72
C ARG A 81 13.25 15.31 4.36
N PRO A 82 12.89 14.31 3.54
CA PRO A 82 13.28 14.26 2.14
C PRO A 82 12.82 15.50 1.37
N SER A 83 13.46 15.75 0.22
CA SER A 83 12.91 16.70 -0.74
C SER A 83 11.52 16.23 -1.23
N PRO A 84 10.61 17.14 -1.62
CA PRO A 84 9.23 16.79 -1.95
C PRO A 84 9.09 15.66 -2.98
N GLU A 85 9.95 15.64 -3.99
CA GLU A 85 10.00 14.63 -5.05
C GLU A 85 10.48 13.25 -4.57
N CYS A 86 11.12 13.18 -3.40
CA CYS A 86 11.60 11.96 -2.77
C CYS A 86 10.71 11.46 -1.61
N ARG A 87 9.57 12.10 -1.37
CA ARG A 87 8.60 11.65 -0.36
C ARG A 87 7.80 10.47 -0.90
N THR A 88 7.66 9.42 -0.09
CA THR A 88 6.98 8.19 -0.51
C THR A 88 5.46 8.33 -0.66
N PHE A 89 4.87 9.33 0.01
CA PHE A 89 3.46 9.68 -0.10
C PHE A 89 3.25 11.17 0.18
N ASN A 90 2.62 11.88 -0.74
CA ASN A 90 2.34 13.32 -0.61
C ASN A 90 0.89 13.56 -0.22
N LEU A 91 0.66 14.20 0.93
CA LEU A 91 -0.68 14.52 1.42
C LEU A 91 -0.87 16.04 1.57
N PRO A 92 -1.67 16.70 0.71
CA PRO A 92 -1.85 18.15 0.77
C PRO A 92 -2.39 18.68 2.10
N SER A 93 -3.28 17.93 2.77
CA SER A 93 -3.81 18.32 4.08
C SER A 93 -2.75 18.30 5.18
N LEU A 94 -1.78 17.39 5.09
CA LEU A 94 -0.64 17.32 6.01
C LEU A 94 0.31 18.51 5.84
N GLU A 95 0.65 18.89 4.61
CA GLU A 95 1.50 20.06 4.38
C GLU A 95 0.83 21.35 4.88
N LYS A 96 -0.49 21.48 4.67
CA LYS A 96 -1.28 22.59 5.24
C LYS A 96 -1.23 22.59 6.77
N LEU A 97 -1.39 21.42 7.40
CA LEU A 97 -1.29 21.27 8.85
C LEU A 97 0.09 21.68 9.36
N ILE A 98 1.17 21.27 8.70
CA ILE A 98 2.54 21.65 9.10
C ILE A 98 2.73 23.16 9.07
N VAL A 99 2.27 23.83 8.00
CA VAL A 99 2.30 25.30 7.91
C VAL A 99 1.49 25.94 9.03
N GLN A 100 0.30 25.42 9.34
CA GLN A 100 -0.53 25.90 10.44
C GLN A 100 0.17 25.72 11.79
N MET A 101 0.75 24.55 12.05
CA MET A 101 1.41 24.23 13.31
C MET A 101 2.63 25.11 13.56
N LYS A 102 3.30 25.61 12.53
CA LYS A 102 4.36 26.63 12.66
C LYS A 102 3.87 27.92 13.33
N THR A 103 2.60 28.27 13.13
CA THR A 103 1.99 29.45 13.77
C THR A 103 1.56 29.18 15.21
N ILE A 104 1.37 27.91 15.59
CA ILE A 104 0.88 27.48 16.90
C ILE A 104 2.06 27.17 17.83
N ILE A 105 3.01 26.35 17.37
CA ILE A 105 4.20 25.94 18.12
C ILE A 105 5.24 27.06 18.02
N LYS A 106 5.30 27.89 19.06
CA LYS A 106 6.17 29.08 19.08
C LYS A 106 7.64 28.75 19.24
N ASP A 107 7.97 27.66 19.92
CA ASP A 107 9.36 27.22 20.08
C ASP A 107 9.86 26.63 18.74
N PRO A 108 10.89 27.23 18.11
CA PRO A 108 11.36 26.80 16.79
C PRO A 108 12.05 25.43 16.80
N ASP A 109 12.63 25.00 17.93
CA ASP A 109 13.23 23.67 18.05
C ASP A 109 12.15 22.61 18.19
N LEU A 110 11.11 22.87 19.00
CA LEU A 110 9.95 21.99 19.12
C LEU A 110 9.18 21.91 17.79
N PHE A 111 9.00 23.02 17.09
CA PHE A 111 8.39 23.01 15.76
C PHE A 111 9.22 22.18 14.79
N ARG A 112 10.56 22.30 14.80
CA ARG A 112 11.42 21.47 13.95
C ARG A 112 11.25 19.98 14.24
N LEU A 113 11.15 19.58 15.51
CA LEU A 113 10.86 18.18 15.87
C LEU A 113 9.50 17.73 15.32
N PHE A 114 8.45 18.54 15.47
CA PHE A 114 7.14 18.24 14.89
C PHE A 114 7.21 18.09 13.36
N GLU A 115 7.84 19.05 12.68
CA GLU A 115 8.00 19.08 11.23
C GLU A 115 8.80 17.88 10.72
N ASN A 116 9.84 17.42 11.44
CA ASN A 116 10.60 16.25 11.05
C ASN A 116 9.86 14.94 11.35
N SER A 117 9.19 14.83 12.50
CA SER A 117 8.66 13.56 13.00
C SER A 117 7.23 13.26 12.55
N TYR A 118 6.33 14.25 12.58
CA TYR A 118 4.92 14.02 12.26
C TYR A 118 4.69 13.49 10.82
N PRO A 119 5.33 14.03 9.76
CA PRO A 119 5.17 13.52 8.40
C PRO A 119 6.06 12.30 8.08
N ASN A 120 6.96 11.87 8.97
CA ASN A 120 8.04 10.95 8.62
C ASN A 120 7.57 9.62 8.02
N THR A 121 6.45 9.08 8.49
CA THR A 121 5.86 7.85 7.92
C THR A 121 5.45 8.05 6.47
N LEU A 122 4.69 9.10 6.17
CA LEU A 122 4.28 9.37 4.78
C LEU A 122 5.48 9.76 3.90
N ASP A 123 6.44 10.48 4.46
CA ASP A 123 7.63 10.91 3.74
C ASP A 123 8.56 9.74 3.39
N THR A 124 8.67 8.70 4.22
CA THR A 124 9.78 7.73 4.10
C THR A 124 9.40 6.25 4.19
N THR A 125 8.26 5.88 4.77
CA THR A 125 7.98 4.48 5.10
C THR A 125 6.87 3.84 4.28
N ILE A 126 6.22 4.58 3.37
CA ILE A 126 5.25 4.03 2.42
C ILE A 126 6.01 3.39 1.26
N LYS A 127 6.64 2.25 1.52
CA LYS A 127 7.62 1.64 0.60
C LYS A 127 6.99 1.18 -0.71
N TRP A 128 5.73 0.74 -0.67
CA TRP A 128 4.97 0.38 -1.87
C TRP A 128 3.46 0.53 -1.68
N ARG A 129 2.77 0.90 -2.76
CA ARG A 129 1.31 0.91 -2.88
C ARG A 129 0.91 0.29 -4.21
N GLY A 130 -0.21 -0.42 -4.23
CA GLY A 130 -0.74 -0.99 -5.45
C GLY A 130 -2.01 -1.77 -5.19
N TYR A 131 -2.26 -2.77 -6.03
CA TYR A 131 -3.45 -3.61 -5.97
C TYR A 131 -3.07 -5.07 -5.82
N ALA A 132 -3.95 -5.82 -5.19
CA ALA A 132 -3.83 -7.26 -5.09
C ALA A 132 -3.99 -7.93 -6.45
N ASN A 133 -3.22 -9.00 -6.67
CA ASN A 133 -3.45 -9.93 -7.75
C ASN A 133 -4.29 -11.12 -7.29
N LYS A 134 -5.27 -11.51 -8.11
CA LYS A 134 -5.97 -12.78 -8.00
C LYS A 134 -5.30 -13.80 -8.92
N ILE A 135 -4.87 -14.90 -8.33
CA ILE A 135 -4.27 -16.02 -9.05
C ILE A 135 -5.35 -17.04 -9.37
N ASP A 136 -5.53 -17.37 -10.65
CA ASP A 136 -6.41 -18.45 -11.06
C ASP A 136 -5.83 -19.81 -10.61
N PRO A 137 -6.59 -20.64 -9.88
CA PRO A 137 -6.04 -21.86 -9.28
C PRO A 137 -5.62 -22.91 -10.31
N VAL A 138 -6.16 -22.87 -11.53
CA VAL A 138 -5.93 -23.85 -12.60
C VAL A 138 -4.83 -23.36 -13.55
N THR A 139 -5.02 -22.18 -14.14
CA THR A 139 -4.12 -21.61 -15.15
C THR A 139 -2.90 -20.93 -14.56
N LYS A 140 -2.94 -20.59 -13.26
CA LYS A 140 -1.92 -19.78 -12.55
C LYS A 140 -1.73 -18.37 -13.11
N ASN A 141 -2.64 -17.91 -13.97
CA ASN A 141 -2.62 -16.54 -14.46
C ASN A 141 -2.97 -15.57 -13.33
N GLU A 142 -2.27 -14.45 -13.29
CA GLU A 142 -2.52 -13.37 -12.35
C GLU A 142 -3.41 -12.29 -13.00
N THR A 143 -4.40 -11.83 -12.26
CA THR A 143 -5.29 -10.73 -12.67
C THR A 143 -5.34 -9.71 -11.55
N ALA A 144 -5.01 -8.46 -11.85
CA ALA A 144 -5.12 -7.38 -10.88
C ALA A 144 -6.59 -7.19 -10.46
N THR A 145 -6.80 -6.92 -9.18
CA THR A 145 -8.10 -6.63 -8.59
C THR A 145 -8.20 -5.13 -8.25
N ASP A 146 -9.31 -4.72 -7.64
CA ASP A 146 -9.51 -3.40 -7.05
C ASP A 146 -9.16 -3.33 -5.56
N GLU A 147 -8.71 -4.44 -4.94
CA GLU A 147 -8.26 -4.47 -3.54
C GLU A 147 -6.92 -3.73 -3.42
N GLU A 148 -6.96 -2.51 -2.87
CA GLU A 148 -5.78 -1.71 -2.57
C GLU A 148 -4.89 -2.43 -1.55
N LEU A 149 -3.57 -2.26 -1.68
CA LEU A 149 -2.54 -2.73 -0.76
C LEU A 149 -1.56 -1.60 -0.47
N THR A 150 -1.14 -1.47 0.79
CA THR A 150 -0.10 -0.50 1.21
C THR A 150 0.88 -1.21 2.12
N PHE A 151 2.13 -1.29 1.66
CA PHE A 151 3.23 -1.86 2.42
C PHE A 151 3.99 -0.75 3.13
N VAL A 152 3.89 -0.73 4.47
CA VAL A 152 4.50 0.27 5.34
C VAL A 152 5.63 -0.38 6.12
N ILE A 153 6.85 0.10 5.91
CA ILE A 153 8.04 -0.42 6.58
C ILE A 153 8.25 0.27 7.93
N THR A 154 9.02 -0.35 8.83
CA THR A 154 9.31 0.23 10.15
C THR A 154 10.31 1.37 10.09
N GLY A 155 11.11 1.45 9.01
CA GLY A 155 12.14 2.46 8.80
C GLY A 155 13.29 1.91 7.96
N ASP A 156 14.33 1.44 8.63
CA ASP A 156 15.58 0.91 8.06
C ASP A 156 15.47 -0.54 7.54
N ILE A 157 14.39 -1.25 7.87
CA ILE A 157 14.15 -2.63 7.46
C ILE A 157 12.95 -2.67 6.51
N ASP A 158 13.14 -3.22 5.31
CA ASP A 158 12.08 -3.41 4.31
C ASP A 158 11.13 -4.58 4.65
N ALA A 159 10.64 -4.61 5.89
CA ALA A 159 9.65 -5.54 6.42
C ALA A 159 8.58 -4.77 7.21
N MET A 160 7.38 -5.35 7.29
CA MET A 160 6.22 -4.69 7.88
C MET A 160 5.80 -5.39 9.17
N TRP A 161 5.87 -4.69 10.29
CA TRP A 161 5.26 -5.13 11.55
C TRP A 161 3.82 -4.64 11.62
N LEU A 162 2.90 -5.52 12.04
CA LEU A 162 1.48 -5.17 12.14
C LEU A 162 1.24 -4.04 13.14
N ARG A 163 1.88 -4.11 14.31
CA ARG A 163 1.79 -3.06 15.35
C ARG A 163 2.32 -1.72 14.86
N ASP A 164 3.54 -1.72 14.35
CA ASP A 164 4.28 -0.52 13.98
C ASP A 164 3.58 0.21 12.83
N SER A 165 3.26 -0.51 11.74
CA SER A 165 2.56 0.06 10.59
C SER A 165 1.16 0.60 10.93
N ALA A 166 0.42 -0.09 11.81
CA ALA A 166 -0.84 0.45 12.33
C ALA A 166 -0.63 1.77 13.07
N SER A 167 0.31 1.81 14.02
CA SER A 167 0.56 2.98 14.87
C SER A 167 1.09 4.18 14.06
N GLN A 168 1.96 3.91 13.09
CA GLN A 168 2.47 4.87 12.12
C GLN A 168 1.34 5.55 11.36
N ILE A 169 0.39 4.78 10.80
CA ILE A 169 -0.73 5.31 10.01
C ILE A 169 -1.82 5.93 10.89
N TYR A 170 -2.07 5.37 12.08
CA TYR A 170 -3.10 5.86 13.00
C TYR A 170 -2.87 7.32 13.42
N SER A 171 -1.61 7.77 13.46
CA SER A 171 -1.25 9.16 13.78
C SER A 171 -1.85 10.19 12.81
N TYR A 172 -2.27 9.75 11.62
CA TYR A 172 -2.91 10.58 10.60
C TYR A 172 -4.45 10.49 10.61
N LEU A 173 -5.05 9.77 11.57
CA LEU A 173 -6.51 9.68 11.71
C LEU A 173 -7.21 11.06 11.73
N PRO A 174 -6.68 12.13 12.36
CA PRO A 174 -7.31 13.46 12.31
C PRO A 174 -7.36 14.09 10.91
N LEU A 175 -6.58 13.58 9.95
CA LEU A 175 -6.53 14.04 8.55
C LEU A 175 -7.27 13.09 7.60
N LEU A 176 -7.86 12.00 8.12
CA LEU A 176 -8.55 11.01 7.31
C LEU A 176 -9.92 11.54 6.91
N GLU A 177 -10.14 11.63 5.59
CA GLU A 177 -11.41 12.00 4.98
C GLU A 177 -11.87 10.90 4.02
N ALA A 178 -13.18 10.74 3.87
CA ALA A 178 -13.75 9.81 2.90
C ALA A 178 -13.33 10.18 1.47
N SER A 179 -12.77 9.20 0.74
CA SER A 179 -12.33 9.42 -0.63
C SER A 179 -12.15 8.11 -1.40
N ASP A 180 -12.64 8.09 -2.63
CA ASP A 180 -12.37 7.04 -3.62
C ASP A 180 -11.12 7.33 -4.47
N ASN A 181 -10.44 8.46 -4.22
CA ASN A 181 -9.21 8.78 -4.92
C ASN A 181 -8.09 7.83 -4.46
N ARG A 182 -7.41 7.21 -5.43
CA ARG A 182 -6.32 6.24 -5.22
C ARG A 182 -5.11 6.84 -4.50
N ASP A 183 -4.91 8.15 -4.58
CA ASP A 183 -3.85 8.88 -3.89
C ASP A 183 -4.31 9.56 -2.60
N SER A 184 -5.51 9.26 -2.13
CA SER A 184 -6.00 9.75 -0.85
C SER A 184 -5.41 9.00 0.33
N LEU A 185 -5.45 9.63 1.52
CA LEU A 185 -5.15 8.95 2.77
C LEU A 185 -6.12 7.78 3.02
N ALA A 186 -7.37 7.86 2.56
CA ALA A 186 -8.34 6.76 2.68
C ALA A 186 -7.92 5.52 1.89
N SER A 187 -7.38 5.68 0.68
CA SER A 187 -6.79 4.58 -0.11
C SER A 187 -5.62 3.92 0.63
N LEU A 188 -4.75 4.73 1.23
CA LEU A 188 -3.62 4.23 2.01
C LEU A 188 -4.10 3.41 3.23
N TRP A 189 -5.14 3.87 3.93
CA TRP A 189 -5.73 3.15 5.06
C TRP A 189 -6.39 1.82 4.63
N ARG A 190 -7.18 1.82 3.55
CA ARG A 190 -7.76 0.57 3.01
C ARG A 190 -6.66 -0.40 2.61
N GLY A 191 -5.63 0.10 1.93
CA GLY A 191 -4.46 -0.69 1.54
C GLY A 191 -3.73 -1.32 2.73
N LEU A 192 -3.57 -0.58 3.83
CA LEU A 192 -2.98 -1.09 5.06
C LEU A 192 -3.84 -2.21 5.67
N ILE A 193 -5.15 -1.97 5.80
CA ILE A 193 -6.10 -2.91 6.40
C ILE A 193 -6.16 -4.21 5.60
N ASN A 194 -6.27 -4.13 4.27
CA ASN A 194 -6.30 -5.30 3.39
C ASN A 194 -5.01 -6.11 3.49
N LEU A 195 -3.85 -5.44 3.50
CA LEU A 195 -2.57 -6.12 3.60
C LEU A 195 -2.36 -6.75 4.99
N HIS A 196 -2.76 -6.09 6.08
CA HIS A 196 -2.80 -6.69 7.42
C HIS A 196 -3.68 -7.93 7.47
N ALA A 197 -4.89 -7.87 6.92
CA ALA A 197 -5.81 -9.01 6.88
C ALA A 197 -5.18 -10.20 6.14
N ARG A 198 -4.56 -9.94 4.99
CA ARG A 198 -3.83 -10.95 4.21
C ARG A 198 -2.71 -11.60 5.03
N TYR A 199 -1.90 -10.80 5.72
CA TYR A 199 -0.80 -11.30 6.54
C TYR A 199 -1.28 -12.15 7.72
N ILE A 200 -2.36 -11.73 8.39
CA ILE A 200 -2.98 -12.52 9.48
C ILE A 200 -3.49 -13.87 8.95
N ILE A 201 -4.09 -13.91 7.75
CA ILE A 201 -4.51 -15.17 7.11
C ILE A 201 -3.31 -16.05 6.77
N ILE A 202 -2.20 -15.46 6.30
CA ILE A 202 -0.98 -16.19 5.96
C ILE A 202 -0.35 -16.83 7.21
N SER A 203 -0.22 -16.08 8.29
CA SER A 203 0.35 -16.59 9.54
C SER A 203 -0.13 -15.80 10.75
N PRO A 204 -1.18 -16.27 11.45
CA PRO A 204 -1.84 -15.49 12.51
C PRO A 204 -1.01 -15.34 13.79
N TYR A 205 0.09 -16.10 13.92
CA TYR A 205 0.98 -16.05 15.08
C TYR A 205 2.23 -15.20 14.86
N CYS A 206 2.44 -14.63 13.67
CA CYS A 206 3.63 -13.85 13.36
C CYS A 206 3.32 -12.35 13.36
N HIS A 207 4.27 -11.55 13.84
CA HIS A 207 4.10 -10.11 13.95
C HIS A 207 4.58 -9.31 12.73
N SER A 208 5.39 -9.90 11.84
CA SER A 208 6.06 -9.16 10.77
C SER A 208 6.26 -9.95 9.49
N PHE A 209 6.12 -9.23 8.37
CA PHE A 209 5.90 -9.83 7.07
C PHE A 209 6.80 -9.23 6.00
N GLN A 210 7.10 -10.06 5.01
CA GLN A 210 7.86 -9.69 3.81
C GLN A 210 7.01 -8.80 2.90
N PRO A 211 7.62 -8.04 1.97
CA PRO A 211 6.89 -7.31 0.95
C PRO A 211 5.88 -8.20 0.19
N PRO A 212 4.70 -7.67 -0.18
CA PRO A 212 3.75 -8.44 -0.99
C PRO A 212 4.37 -8.74 -2.37
N PRO A 213 4.13 -9.92 -2.97
CA PRO A 213 4.69 -10.28 -4.26
C PRO A 213 4.45 -9.24 -5.36
N GLU A 214 3.28 -8.59 -5.35
CA GLU A 214 2.88 -7.54 -6.29
C GLU A 214 3.83 -6.32 -6.28
N SER A 215 4.61 -6.13 -5.21
CA SER A 215 5.56 -5.03 -5.10
C SER A 215 6.84 -5.22 -5.92
N GLY A 216 7.19 -6.48 -6.26
CA GLY A 216 8.49 -6.80 -6.86
C GLY A 216 9.71 -6.49 -5.96
N LEU A 217 9.48 -6.08 -4.71
CA LEU A 217 10.54 -5.79 -3.75
C LEU A 217 11.22 -7.09 -3.30
N GLN A 218 12.52 -6.99 -3.00
CA GLN A 218 13.28 -8.12 -2.51
C GLN A 218 12.88 -8.47 -1.08
N ILE A 219 12.76 -9.76 -0.80
CA ILE A 219 12.55 -10.26 0.56
C ILE A 219 13.77 -9.97 1.42
N GLN A 220 13.54 -9.72 2.70
CA GLN A 220 14.58 -9.42 3.68
C GLN A 220 15.01 -10.69 4.43
N HIS A 221 16.31 -10.80 4.71
CA HIS A 221 16.84 -11.92 5.48
C HIS A 221 16.90 -11.57 6.97
N ASN A 222 16.22 -12.35 7.80
CA ASN A 222 16.30 -12.24 9.25
C ASN A 222 17.35 -13.22 9.81
N GLY A 223 18.48 -12.69 10.29
CA GLY A 223 19.57 -13.51 10.85
C GLY A 223 19.17 -14.34 12.08
N ALA A 224 18.13 -13.92 12.81
CA ALA A 224 17.61 -14.66 13.97
C ALA A 224 16.77 -15.89 13.56
N TYR A 225 16.40 -16.03 12.28
CA TYR A 225 15.56 -17.14 11.82
C TYR A 225 16.13 -18.51 12.16
N SER A 226 17.44 -18.73 11.95
CA SER A 226 18.07 -20.02 12.24
C SER A 226 18.13 -20.37 13.74
N GLN A 227 18.03 -19.36 14.59
CA GLN A 227 18.06 -19.49 16.05
C GLN A 227 16.65 -19.65 16.64
N ASN A 228 15.63 -19.18 15.93
CA ASN A 228 14.24 -19.25 16.35
C ASN A 228 13.52 -20.42 15.66
N LYS A 229 12.91 -21.30 16.46
CA LYS A 229 12.13 -22.45 15.96
C LYS A 229 10.68 -22.35 16.43
N PRO A 230 9.91 -21.34 15.98
CA PRO A 230 8.52 -21.21 16.38
C PRO A 230 7.73 -22.44 15.91
N ILE A 231 6.75 -22.82 16.73
CA ILE A 231 5.82 -23.90 16.44
C ILE A 231 4.42 -23.29 16.54
N PRO A 232 3.63 -23.28 15.45
CA PRO A 232 3.92 -23.85 14.14
C PRO A 232 5.04 -23.12 13.37
N PRO A 233 5.75 -23.80 12.44
CA PRO A 233 6.75 -23.15 11.59
C PRO A 233 6.07 -22.18 10.60
N TYR A 234 6.82 -21.22 10.09
CA TYR A 234 6.36 -20.23 9.11
C TYR A 234 7.16 -20.28 7.80
N ASP A 235 6.62 -19.74 6.73
CA ASP A 235 7.33 -19.57 5.45
C ASP A 235 8.14 -18.25 5.45
N PRO A 236 9.49 -18.30 5.48
CA PRO A 236 10.33 -17.10 5.53
C PRO A 236 10.27 -16.25 4.25
N LYS A 237 9.67 -16.77 3.16
CA LYS A 237 9.39 -15.97 1.95
C LYS A 237 8.19 -15.04 2.13
N LYS A 238 7.35 -15.28 3.14
CA LYS A 238 6.14 -14.47 3.43
C LYS A 238 6.23 -13.72 4.76
N VAL A 239 6.92 -14.31 5.73
CA VAL A 239 7.07 -13.78 7.10
C VAL A 239 8.53 -13.38 7.33
N PHE A 240 8.76 -12.22 7.92
CA PHE A 240 10.10 -11.74 8.25
C PHE A 240 10.55 -12.25 9.63
N ASP A 241 9.70 -12.12 10.64
CA ASP A 241 9.89 -12.67 11.98
C ASP A 241 8.56 -13.17 12.56
N CYS A 242 8.63 -14.19 13.41
CA CYS A 242 7.44 -14.85 13.94
C CYS A 242 7.48 -15.00 15.45
N LYS A 243 7.36 -13.86 16.14
CA LYS A 243 7.02 -13.83 17.56
C LYS A 243 5.54 -13.55 17.69
N TRP A 244 4.86 -14.37 18.50
CA TRP A 244 3.45 -14.15 18.77
C TRP A 244 3.26 -13.02 19.76
N GLU A 245 2.56 -11.99 19.31
CA GLU A 245 2.30 -10.76 20.04
C GLU A 245 0.81 -10.44 19.91
N LEU A 246 0.08 -10.49 21.02
CA LEU A 246 -1.37 -10.26 21.04
C LEU A 246 -1.75 -8.90 20.43
N ASP A 247 -0.89 -7.90 20.65
CA ASP A 247 -1.07 -6.55 20.15
C ASP A 247 -1.02 -6.46 18.61
N SER A 248 -0.38 -7.42 17.91
CA SER A 248 -0.38 -7.44 16.45
C SER A 248 -1.80 -7.56 15.86
N LEU A 249 -2.65 -8.41 16.46
CA LEU A 249 -4.05 -8.53 16.09
C LEU A 249 -4.86 -7.32 16.57
N ALA A 250 -4.57 -6.82 17.78
CA ALA A 250 -5.26 -5.65 18.32
C ALA A 250 -5.03 -4.40 17.45
N SER A 251 -3.83 -4.22 16.91
CA SER A 251 -3.46 -3.13 16.00
C SER A 251 -4.25 -3.18 14.70
N PHE A 252 -4.40 -4.35 14.08
CA PHE A 252 -5.26 -4.53 12.90
C PHE A 252 -6.73 -4.14 13.19
N LEU A 253 -7.27 -4.60 14.32
CA LEU A 253 -8.64 -4.27 14.72
C LEU A 253 -8.81 -2.77 15.01
N GLN A 254 -7.81 -2.13 15.61
CA GLN A 254 -7.82 -0.70 15.92
C GLN A 254 -7.90 0.15 14.64
N VAL A 255 -7.02 -0.08 13.66
CA VAL A 255 -7.05 0.70 12.41
C VAL A 255 -8.32 0.42 11.61
N SER A 256 -8.79 -0.83 11.58
CA SER A 256 -10.03 -1.20 10.89
C SER A 256 -11.25 -0.50 11.49
N SER A 257 -11.35 -0.51 12.83
CA SER A 257 -12.45 0.15 13.55
C SER A 257 -12.42 1.66 13.36
N ALA A 258 -11.25 2.29 13.47
CA ALA A 258 -11.11 3.74 13.29
C ALA A 258 -11.46 4.18 11.86
N TYR A 259 -11.00 3.44 10.84
CA TYR A 259 -11.38 3.69 9.46
C TYR A 259 -12.90 3.62 9.27
N TYR A 260 -13.54 2.55 9.76
CA TYR A 260 -14.98 2.37 9.66
C TYR A 260 -15.77 3.48 10.36
N GLN A 261 -15.35 3.92 11.55
CA GLN A 261 -16.02 4.98 12.29
C GLN A 261 -15.92 6.35 11.62
N THR A 262 -14.84 6.61 10.87
CA THR A 262 -14.62 7.88 10.15
C THR A 262 -15.52 8.02 8.92
N HIS A 263 -16.09 6.91 8.42
CA HIS A 263 -16.91 6.85 7.21
C HIS A 263 -18.39 6.51 7.49
N LYS A 264 -18.85 6.69 8.73
CA LYS A 264 -20.28 6.68 9.08
C LYS A 264 -20.89 8.05 8.91
#